data_AF-A0A7X9BSL5-F1
#
_entry.id   AF-A0A7X9BSL5-F1
#
_cell.length_a   1.000
_cell.length_b   1.000
_cell.length_c   1.000
_cell.angle_alpha   90.00
_cell.angle_beta   90.00
_cell.angle_gamma   90.00
#
_symmetry.space_group_name_H-M   'P 1'
#
loop_
_entity.id
_entity.type
_entity.pdbx_description
1 polymer ?
#
loop_
_entity_poly.entity_id
_entity_poly.type
_entity_poly.pdbx_seq_one_letter_code
_entity_poly.pdbx_strand_id
1 'polypeptide(L)'
;MKKKVLVGIFCLVTVLVMISSNAYAAQSTNKAWSKETLQIRYDGYIKFVPSFKIPSNPGYSLVVGKHVKRAYVNFTRDGQSVTTNGGRLYTSTASSKTSSITYSAHAKAWDSLNPWAPVTKFKYGWIYF
;
A
#
# COMPACT_ATOMS: atom_id res chain seq x y z
N MET A 1 4.36 62.16 15.41
CA MET A 1 3.59 61.25 14.55
C MET A 1 4.49 60.13 14.03
N LYS A 2 4.06 58.88 14.23
CA LYS A 2 4.41 57.61 13.54
C LYS A 2 5.88 57.10 13.60
N LYS A 3 6.04 56.03 14.39
CA LYS A 3 7.13 55.03 14.43
C LYS A 3 7.43 54.45 13.03
N LYS A 4 8.69 54.14 12.71
CA LYS A 4 9.08 52.90 12.01
C LYS A 4 10.47 52.43 12.48
N VAL A 5 10.46 51.32 13.18
CA VAL A 5 11.59 50.50 13.62
C VAL A 5 12.10 49.72 12.40
N LEU A 6 13.39 49.79 12.09
CA LEU A 6 14.04 48.91 11.12
C LEU A 6 15.05 48.02 11.85
N VAL A 7 14.53 47.05 12.59
CA VAL A 7 15.30 45.91 13.11
C VAL A 7 15.49 44.98 11.92
N GLY A 8 16.68 44.99 11.35
CA GLY A 8 17.09 44.09 10.29
C GLY A 8 18.36 43.38 10.71
N ILE A 9 18.35 42.05 10.62
CA ILE A 9 19.43 41.09 10.93
C ILE A 9 19.25 40.44 12.30
N PHE A 10 18.31 39.49 12.35
CA PHE A 10 18.34 38.39 13.30
C PHE A 10 18.27 37.07 12.52
N CYS A 11 19.39 36.36 12.56
CA CYS A 11 19.61 34.93 12.33
C CYS A 11 18.41 34.10 11.84
N LEU A 12 18.52 33.58 10.61
CA LEU A 12 17.89 32.29 10.28
C LEU A 12 18.97 31.31 9.83
N VAL A 13 19.64 30.74 10.83
CA VAL A 13 20.42 29.51 10.69
C VAL A 13 19.41 28.41 10.39
N THR A 14 19.23 28.08 9.11
CA THR A 14 18.45 26.91 8.71
C THR A 14 19.25 25.66 9.05
N VAL A 15 19.06 25.17 10.28
CA VAL A 15 19.45 23.82 10.68
C VAL A 15 18.62 22.86 9.84
N LEU A 16 19.23 22.36 8.77
CA LEU A 16 18.71 21.25 7.99
C LEU A 16 18.86 20.00 8.86
N VAL A 17 17.88 19.74 9.73
CA VAL A 17 17.76 18.46 10.42
C VAL A 17 17.48 17.41 9.35
N MET A 18 18.52 16.71 8.89
CA MET A 18 18.36 15.47 8.17
C MET A 18 17.74 14.46 9.14
N ILE A 19 16.41 14.38 9.15
CA ILE A 19 15.70 13.28 9.79
C ILE A 19 16.03 12.07 8.93
N SER A 20 17.01 11.27 9.36
CA SER A 20 17.26 9.95 8.80
C SER A 20 16.04 9.08 9.11
N SER A 21 15.04 9.10 8.21
CA SER A 21 13.97 8.13 8.24
C SER A 21 14.61 6.78 7.98
N ASN A 22 14.79 5.97 9.02
CA ASN A 22 15.12 4.56 8.89
C ASN A 22 13.97 3.91 8.09
N ALA A 23 14.12 3.86 6.77
CA ALA A 23 13.21 3.15 5.90
C ALA A 23 13.45 1.65 6.13
N TYR A 24 12.82 1.10 7.18
CA TYR A 24 12.80 -0.35 7.37
C TYR A 24 12.15 -0.97 6.13
N ALA A 25 12.93 -1.70 5.34
CA ALA A 25 12.43 -2.39 4.17
C ALA A 25 11.38 -3.40 4.61
N ALA A 26 10.14 -3.22 4.15
CA ALA A 26 9.08 -4.20 4.35
C ALA A 26 9.49 -5.55 3.74
N GLN A 27 9.07 -6.66 4.35
CA GLN A 27 9.42 -7.99 3.83
C GLN A 27 8.83 -8.26 2.43
N SER A 28 9.47 -9.13 1.65
CA SER A 28 9.14 -9.34 0.23
C SER A 28 8.29 -10.59 -0.06
N THR A 29 8.04 -11.42 0.97
CA THR A 29 7.32 -12.70 0.87
C THR A 29 5.81 -12.49 0.79
N ASN A 30 5.21 -11.89 1.82
CA ASN A 30 3.80 -11.58 1.90
C ASN A 30 3.58 -10.10 1.55
N LYS A 31 3.43 -9.76 0.27
CA LYS A 31 3.42 -8.36 -0.16
C LYS A 31 2.24 -8.02 -1.05
N ALA A 32 1.83 -6.76 -1.00
CA ALA A 32 0.83 -6.18 -1.88
C ALA A 32 1.38 -4.90 -2.51
N TRP A 33 1.17 -4.70 -3.80
CA TRP A 33 1.64 -3.50 -4.50
C TRP A 33 0.75 -3.19 -5.71
N SER A 34 0.77 -1.95 -6.16
CA SER A 34 0.07 -1.53 -7.37
C SER A 34 1.01 -0.79 -8.31
N LYS A 35 0.73 -0.89 -9.60
CA LYS A 35 1.33 -0.09 -10.66
C LYS A 35 0.22 0.71 -11.33
N GLU A 36 0.46 2.00 -11.49
CA GLU A 36 -0.38 2.89 -12.29
C GLU A 36 0.32 3.21 -13.60
N THR A 37 -0.43 3.26 -14.70
CA THR A 37 0.05 3.66 -16.02
C THR A 37 -0.83 4.77 -16.55
N LEU A 38 -0.25 5.98 -16.68
CA LEU A 38 -0.88 7.17 -17.26
C LEU A 38 -2.23 7.55 -16.62
N GLN A 39 -2.45 7.28 -15.32
CA GLN A 39 -3.74 7.47 -14.63
C GLN A 39 -4.93 6.65 -15.19
N ILE A 40 -4.73 5.92 -16.29
CA ILE A 40 -5.77 5.16 -17.00
C ILE A 40 -5.86 3.73 -16.45
N ARG A 41 -4.70 3.10 -16.24
CA ARG A 41 -4.63 1.68 -15.97
C ARG A 41 -3.96 1.42 -14.64
N TYR A 42 -4.64 0.64 -13.81
CA TYR A 42 -4.16 0.25 -12.49
C TYR A 42 -4.05 -1.28 -12.45
N ASP A 43 -2.86 -1.79 -12.13
CA ASP A 43 -2.58 -3.21 -11.93
C ASP A 43 -2.18 -3.43 -10.47
N GLY A 44 -2.99 -4.16 -9.72
CA GLY A 44 -2.81 -4.41 -8.30
C GLY A 44 -2.49 -5.87 -8.04
N TYR A 45 -1.45 -6.15 -7.28
CA TYR A 45 -0.94 -7.49 -7.04
C TYR A 45 -0.87 -7.76 -5.55
N ILE A 46 -1.14 -9.00 -5.17
CA ILE A 46 -0.88 -9.51 -3.83
C ILE A 46 -0.34 -10.93 -3.92
N LYS A 47 0.59 -11.25 -3.04
CA LYS A 47 1.07 -12.62 -2.87
C LYS A 47 1.37 -12.94 -1.42
N PHE A 48 1.32 -14.23 -1.07
CA PHE A 48 1.77 -14.74 0.22
C PHE A 48 2.23 -16.19 0.13
N VAL A 49 2.99 -16.60 1.16
CA VAL A 49 3.38 -17.99 1.41
C VAL A 49 2.84 -18.39 2.79
N PRO A 50 1.99 -19.43 2.91
CA PRO A 50 1.37 -19.83 4.18
C PRO A 50 2.38 -20.15 5.29
N SER A 51 3.48 -20.85 4.95
CA SER A 51 4.55 -21.20 5.89
C SER A 51 5.36 -20.02 6.41
N PHE A 52 5.25 -18.85 5.78
CA PHE A 52 5.98 -17.67 6.22
C PHE A 52 5.34 -17.06 7.47
N LYS A 53 6.05 -17.17 8.60
CA LYS A 53 5.69 -16.49 9.85
C LYS A 53 6.00 -15.01 9.73
N ILE A 54 4.99 -14.17 9.95
CA ILE A 54 5.11 -12.73 9.76
C ILE A 54 6.12 -12.13 10.76
N PRO A 55 7.16 -11.40 10.30
CA PRO A 55 8.20 -10.84 11.16
C PRO A 55 7.72 -9.60 11.93
N SER A 56 8.55 -9.07 12.83
CA SER A 56 8.23 -7.89 13.67
C SER A 56 7.98 -6.60 12.90
N ASN A 57 8.65 -6.42 11.76
CA ASN A 57 8.50 -5.27 10.86
C ASN A 57 7.94 -5.72 9.51
N PRO A 58 6.67 -6.14 9.42
CA PRO A 58 6.22 -6.89 8.26
C PRO A 58 5.78 -6.01 7.08
N GLY A 59 5.49 -4.73 7.34
CA GLY A 59 4.82 -3.85 6.38
C GLY A 59 3.43 -4.37 6.00
N TYR A 60 2.81 -3.69 5.03
CA TYR A 60 1.56 -4.12 4.40
C TYR A 60 0.41 -4.45 5.37
N SER A 61 0.33 -3.81 6.54
CA SER A 61 -0.70 -4.07 7.56
C SER A 61 -0.85 -5.55 7.96
N LEU A 62 0.24 -6.31 7.88
CA LEU A 62 0.29 -7.71 8.33
C LEU A 62 0.38 -7.79 9.86
N VAL A 63 -0.23 -8.83 10.43
CA VAL A 63 -0.19 -9.07 11.88
C VAL A 63 0.99 -9.97 12.23
N VAL A 64 1.91 -9.43 13.04
CA VAL A 64 3.14 -10.10 13.50
C VAL A 64 2.84 -11.48 14.09
N GLY A 65 3.68 -12.46 13.75
CA GLY A 65 3.61 -13.83 14.28
C GLY A 65 2.52 -14.72 13.69
N LYS A 66 1.60 -14.19 12.87
CA LYS A 66 0.57 -14.97 12.19
C LYS A 66 1.05 -15.58 10.86
N HIS A 67 0.21 -16.46 10.32
CA HIS A 67 0.35 -17.09 9.02
C HIS A 67 -0.85 -16.73 8.14
N VAL A 68 -0.62 -16.32 6.90
CA VAL A 68 -1.69 -15.92 5.97
C VAL A 68 -2.33 -17.17 5.37
N LYS A 69 -3.66 -17.25 5.42
CA LYS A 69 -4.49 -18.30 4.82
C LYS A 69 -5.04 -17.90 3.45
N ARG A 70 -5.40 -16.64 3.30
CA ARG A 70 -5.97 -16.07 2.06
C ARG A 70 -5.71 -14.58 2.03
N ALA A 71 -5.67 -13.98 0.84
CA ALA A 71 -5.54 -12.55 0.69
C ALA A 71 -6.51 -12.02 -0.35
N TYR A 72 -6.70 -10.69 -0.39
CA TYR A 72 -7.47 -10.05 -1.45
C TYR A 72 -6.86 -8.72 -1.88
N VAL A 73 -7.17 -8.33 -3.11
CA VAL A 73 -6.90 -7.01 -3.69
C VAL A 73 -8.18 -6.39 -4.23
N ASN A 74 -8.25 -5.07 -4.22
CA ASN A 74 -9.34 -4.29 -4.78
C ASN A 74 -8.85 -2.90 -5.20
N PHE A 75 -9.50 -2.31 -6.18
CA PHE A 75 -9.43 -0.88 -6.47
C PHE A 75 -10.74 -0.22 -6.09
N THR A 76 -10.65 0.90 -5.39
CA THR A 76 -11.82 1.67 -4.98
C THR A 76 -11.73 3.12 -5.42
N ARG A 77 -12.84 3.66 -5.90
CA ARG A 77 -13.02 5.08 -6.26
C ARG A 77 -14.32 5.55 -5.59
N ASP A 78 -14.27 6.68 -4.88
CA ASP A 78 -15.41 7.22 -4.11
C ASP A 78 -16.11 6.20 -3.18
N GLY A 79 -15.31 5.34 -2.55
CA GLY A 79 -15.80 4.30 -1.64
C GLY A 79 -16.39 3.07 -2.34
N GLN A 80 -16.55 3.09 -3.67
CA GLN A 80 -17.06 1.97 -4.46
C GLN A 80 -15.95 1.17 -5.12
N SER A 81 -16.20 -0.11 -5.38
CA SER A 81 -15.27 -0.97 -6.10
C SER A 81 -15.26 -0.66 -7.59
N VAL A 82 -14.09 -0.42 -8.15
CA VAL A 82 -13.87 -0.20 -9.60
C VAL A 82 -12.95 -1.25 -10.22
N THR A 83 -12.62 -2.30 -9.46
CA THR A 83 -11.96 -3.49 -10.01
C THR A 83 -12.80 -4.06 -11.14
N THR A 84 -12.17 -4.44 -12.26
CA THR A 84 -12.84 -4.95 -13.47
C THR A 84 -13.79 -6.12 -13.19
N ASN A 85 -13.53 -6.91 -12.14
CA ASN A 85 -14.38 -8.04 -11.75
C ASN A 85 -15.46 -7.69 -10.70
N GLY A 86 -15.75 -6.40 -10.51
CA GLY A 86 -16.86 -5.91 -9.69
C GLY A 86 -16.66 -5.97 -8.17
N GLY A 87 -15.46 -6.30 -7.68
CA GLY A 87 -15.25 -6.46 -6.24
C GLY A 87 -13.83 -6.86 -5.85
N ARG A 88 -13.70 -7.32 -4.60
CA ARG A 88 -12.46 -7.90 -4.08
C ARG A 88 -12.08 -9.15 -4.86
N LEU A 89 -10.88 -9.15 -5.42
CA LEU A 89 -10.27 -10.33 -6.01
C LEU A 89 -9.44 -11.06 -4.96
N TYR A 90 -9.88 -12.25 -4.61
CA TYR A 90 -9.24 -13.09 -3.62
C TYR A 90 -8.25 -14.05 -4.26
N THR A 91 -7.18 -14.36 -3.54
CA THR A 91 -6.38 -15.55 -3.82
C THR A 91 -7.19 -16.82 -3.57
N SER A 92 -6.70 -17.96 -4.07
CA SER A 92 -7.11 -19.26 -3.53
C SER A 92 -6.81 -19.33 -2.03
N THR A 93 -7.57 -20.17 -1.32
CA THR A 93 -7.40 -20.40 0.12
C THR A 93 -6.34 -21.47 0.34
N ALA A 94 -5.34 -21.19 1.16
CA ALA A 94 -4.36 -22.19 1.56
C ALA A 94 -5.01 -23.21 2.51
N SER A 95 -4.75 -24.50 2.27
CA SER A 95 -5.27 -25.59 3.09
C SER A 95 -4.53 -25.77 4.41
N SER A 96 -3.26 -25.33 4.49
CA SER A 96 -2.41 -25.48 5.68
C SER A 96 -1.44 -24.32 5.85
N LYS A 97 -1.15 -23.96 7.11
CA LYS A 97 -0.12 -22.99 7.51
C LYS A 97 1.30 -23.48 7.26
N THR A 98 1.51 -24.74 6.88
CA THR A 98 2.84 -25.30 6.58
C THR A 98 3.14 -25.36 5.09
N SER A 99 2.19 -24.99 4.22
CA SER A 99 2.38 -24.99 2.77
C SER A 99 3.42 -23.95 2.34
N SER A 100 4.35 -24.38 1.47
CA SER A 100 5.36 -23.52 0.83
C SER A 100 4.89 -22.92 -0.50
N ILE A 101 3.68 -23.25 -0.95
CA ILE A 101 3.12 -22.73 -2.20
C ILE A 101 2.90 -21.23 -2.08
N THR A 102 3.32 -20.48 -3.11
CA THR A 102 2.98 -19.05 -3.23
C THR A 102 1.59 -18.89 -3.83
N TYR A 103 0.72 -18.20 -3.11
CA TYR A 103 -0.61 -17.82 -3.57
C TYR A 103 -0.58 -16.37 -4.02
N SER A 104 -1.28 -16.04 -5.10
CA SER A 104 -1.34 -14.67 -5.60
C SER A 104 -2.69 -14.32 -6.22
N ALA A 105 -2.95 -13.02 -6.35
CA ALA A 105 -4.08 -12.48 -7.09
C ALA A 105 -3.67 -11.18 -7.78
N HIS A 106 -4.31 -10.90 -8.92
CA HIS A 106 -4.09 -9.72 -9.74
C HIS A 106 -5.43 -9.04 -10.01
N ALA A 107 -5.57 -7.81 -9.56
CA ALA A 107 -6.69 -6.93 -9.87
C ALA A 107 -6.31 -5.92 -10.93
N LYS A 108 -7.29 -5.54 -11.75
CA LYS A 108 -7.18 -4.46 -12.72
C LYS A 108 -8.29 -3.46 -12.49
N ALA A 109 -8.03 -2.19 -12.74
CA ALA A 109 -9.04 -1.16 -12.90
C ALA A 109 -8.65 -0.25 -14.06
N TRP A 110 -9.67 0.27 -14.73
CA TRP A 110 -9.53 1.23 -15.81
C TRP A 110 -10.18 2.55 -15.43
N ASP A 111 -9.67 3.61 -16.01
CA ASP A 111 -10.16 4.96 -15.89
C ASP A 111 -10.13 5.67 -17.25
N SER A 112 -10.83 6.78 -17.33
CA SER A 112 -10.69 7.75 -18.41
C SER A 112 -9.53 8.71 -18.12
N LEU A 113 -8.88 9.22 -19.16
CA LEU A 113 -7.95 10.36 -19.02
C LEU A 113 -8.74 11.61 -18.61
N ASN A 114 -8.84 11.84 -17.32
CA ASN A 114 -9.51 13.00 -16.76
C ASN A 114 -8.68 13.51 -15.55
N PRO A 115 -8.07 14.70 -15.64
CA PRO A 115 -7.25 15.26 -14.57
C PRO A 115 -8.05 15.60 -13.29
N TRP A 116 -9.39 15.62 -13.38
CA TRP A 116 -10.29 15.81 -12.25
C TRP A 116 -10.95 14.50 -11.79
N ALA A 117 -10.52 13.34 -12.33
CA ALA A 117 -11.03 12.06 -11.90
C ALA A 117 -10.74 11.82 -10.41
N PRO A 118 -11.70 11.26 -9.66
CA PRO A 118 -11.46 10.87 -8.28
C PRO A 118 -10.34 9.83 -8.19
N VAL A 119 -9.50 9.96 -7.16
CA VAL A 119 -8.32 9.11 -6.98
C VAL A 119 -8.72 7.64 -6.79
N THR A 120 -8.20 6.79 -7.67
CA THR A 120 -8.33 5.34 -7.56
C THR A 120 -7.38 4.82 -6.48
N LYS A 121 -7.92 4.22 -5.42
CA LYS A 121 -7.15 3.73 -4.28
C LYS A 121 -6.94 2.23 -4.39
N PHE A 122 -5.68 1.79 -4.32
CA PHE A 122 -5.35 0.38 -4.14
C PHE A 122 -5.66 -0.07 -2.71
N LYS A 123 -6.44 -1.13 -2.58
CA LYS A 123 -6.86 -1.74 -1.32
C LYS A 123 -6.49 -3.22 -1.32
N TYR A 124 -6.14 -3.72 -0.16
CA TYR A 124 -5.81 -5.12 0.02
C TYR A 124 -6.06 -5.56 1.46
N GLY A 125 -6.05 -6.86 1.70
CA GLY A 125 -6.16 -7.41 3.05
C GLY A 125 -5.76 -8.87 3.16
N TRP A 126 -5.60 -9.29 4.41
CA TRP A 126 -5.06 -10.60 4.79
C TRP A 126 -6.05 -11.32 5.70
N ILE A 127 -6.27 -12.60 5.43
CA ILE A 127 -7.05 -13.52 6.24
C ILE A 127 -6.05 -14.55 6.77
N TYR A 128 -6.06 -14.77 8.08
CA TYR A 128 -5.08 -15.62 8.76
C TYR A 128 -5.66 -17.01 9.06
N PHE A 129 -4.79 -17.97 9.35
CA PHE A 129 -5.16 -19.24 9.96
C PHE A 129 -5.62 -19.05 11.40
#